data_AF-A0A7M7N1E3-F1
#
_entry.id   AF-A0A7M7N1E3-F1
#
_cell.length_a   1.000
_cell.length_b   1.000
_cell.length_c   1.000
_cell.angle_alpha   90.00
_cell.angle_beta   90.00
_cell.angle_gamma   90.00
#
_symmetry.space_group_name_H-M   'P 1'
#
loop_
_entity.id
_entity.type
_entity.pdbx_description
1 polymer ?
#
loop_
_entity_poly.entity_id
_entity_poly.type
_entity_poly.pdbx_seq_one_letter_code
_entity_poly.pdbx_strand_id
1 'polypeptide(L)'
;MVEKEMALNDIKVLGISESWWLGQGRFTSDEGNTIIFAGKESGRKRRGVGFIIKKATTKCVLGYRPMNERIMTVRLQGHPMNISTIQVYAPTADAPEEEITDFYEMVQDVVNSIPRKDFLIILGDWNAKIGKTRGKFEYIGNYGLGIRNERGDRLEEFCVANSLIIGNTWFEHHPRRLWTWMSLGDRARNQIDYIRVKKRWRTSLQNVKTRPGADCGSDHQLLVTQTSPLFVAL
;
A
#
# COMPACT_ATOMS: atom_id res chain seq x y z
N MET A 1 5.27 16.99 8.04
CA MET A 1 5.74 15.83 8.83
C MET A 1 6.03 14.65 7.91
N VAL A 2 5.01 14.03 7.30
CA VAL A 2 5.22 12.89 6.38
C VAL A 2 6.05 13.22 5.11
N GLU A 3 5.90 14.40 4.52
CA GLU A 3 6.70 14.82 3.35
C GLU A 3 8.20 14.97 3.68
N LYS A 4 8.51 15.33 4.93
CA LYS A 4 9.90 15.37 5.43
C LYS A 4 10.47 13.96 5.50
N GLU A 5 9.69 13.00 5.98
CA GLU A 5 10.08 11.58 5.99
C GLU A 5 10.27 11.03 4.58
N MET A 6 9.46 11.47 3.60
CA MET A 6 9.70 11.13 2.21
C MET A 6 11.06 11.61 1.72
N ALA A 7 11.45 12.84 2.06
CA ALA A 7 12.77 13.36 1.70
C ALA A 7 13.90 12.59 2.39
N LEU A 8 13.78 12.32 3.70
CA LEU A 8 14.77 11.59 4.50
C LEU A 8 14.97 10.14 4.06
N ASN A 9 13.93 9.50 3.52
CA ASN A 9 13.95 8.10 3.10
C ASN A 9 14.04 7.91 1.57
N ASP A 10 14.26 9.00 0.81
CA ASP A 10 14.24 9.06 -0.66
C ASP A 10 13.01 8.40 -1.32
N ILE A 11 11.84 8.64 -0.74
CA ILE A 11 10.58 8.13 -1.25
C ILE A 11 10.12 9.01 -2.41
N LYS A 12 9.86 8.38 -3.56
CA LYS A 12 9.40 9.07 -4.78
C LYS A 12 7.88 9.10 -4.87
N VAL A 13 7.23 8.04 -4.39
CA VAL A 13 5.78 7.89 -4.35
C VAL A 13 5.40 7.28 -3.01
N LEU A 14 4.54 7.97 -2.28
CA LEU A 14 3.98 7.53 -1.02
C LEU A 14 2.47 7.34 -1.21
N GLY A 15 1.94 6.15 -0.98
CA GLY A 15 0.50 5.97 -0.80
C GLY A 15 0.12 6.38 0.62
N ILE A 16 -1.08 6.89 0.79
CA ILE A 16 -1.63 7.23 2.10
C ILE A 16 -3.03 6.64 2.22
N SER A 17 -3.33 6.17 3.42
CA SER A 17 -4.66 5.76 3.85
C SER A 17 -5.11 6.67 4.98
N GLU A 18 -6.42 6.73 5.22
CA GLU A 18 -7.01 7.57 6.26
C GLU A 18 -6.66 9.05 6.12
N SER A 19 -6.64 9.56 4.89
CA SER A 19 -6.34 10.97 4.61
C SER A 19 -7.38 11.96 5.13
N TRP A 20 -8.60 11.49 5.38
CA TRP A 20 -9.73 12.25 5.91
C TRP A 20 -10.10 13.49 5.07
N TRP A 21 -9.75 13.49 3.78
CA TRP A 21 -10.21 14.50 2.84
C TRP A 21 -11.61 14.18 2.30
N LEU A 22 -12.35 15.20 1.89
CA LEU A 22 -13.65 15.04 1.21
C LEU A 22 -13.47 15.27 -0.30
N GLY A 23 -14.30 14.58 -1.07
CA GLY A 23 -14.26 14.60 -2.53
C GLY A 23 -12.97 13.99 -3.08
N GLN A 24 -12.65 14.36 -4.30
CA GLN A 24 -11.49 13.88 -5.02
C GLN A 24 -10.77 15.06 -5.69
N GLY A 25 -9.45 14.97 -5.80
CA GLY A 25 -8.72 16.08 -6.38
C GLY A 25 -7.22 15.88 -6.43
N ARG A 26 -6.57 16.94 -6.92
CA ARG A 26 -5.12 17.05 -7.01
C ARG A 26 -4.72 18.47 -6.65
N PHE A 27 -3.69 18.61 -5.82
CA PHE A 27 -3.06 19.89 -5.52
C PHE A 27 -1.55 19.72 -5.32
N THR A 28 -0.83 20.83 -5.20
CA THR A 28 0.60 20.85 -4.93
C THR A 28 0.79 21.32 -3.49
N SER A 29 1.60 20.60 -2.70
CA SER A 29 1.96 21.00 -1.34
C SER A 29 2.94 22.17 -1.35
N ASP A 30 3.15 22.79 -0.19
CA ASP A 30 4.14 23.87 -0.03
C ASP A 30 5.57 23.40 -0.33
N GLU A 31 5.87 22.11 -0.10
CA GLU A 31 7.13 21.44 -0.45
C GLU A 31 7.25 21.17 -1.96
N GLY A 32 6.22 21.49 -2.75
CA GLY A 32 6.17 21.31 -4.20
C GLY A 32 5.85 19.87 -4.64
N ASN A 33 5.47 18.99 -3.72
CA ASN A 33 5.05 17.62 -4.07
C ASN A 33 3.61 17.63 -4.58
N THR A 34 3.28 16.68 -5.44
CA THR A 34 1.92 16.51 -5.95
C THR A 34 1.14 15.58 -5.05
N ILE A 35 0.01 16.07 -4.52
CA ILE A 35 -0.93 15.28 -3.73
C ILE A 35 -2.15 14.98 -4.60
N ILE A 36 -2.52 13.71 -4.67
CA ILE A 36 -3.72 13.21 -5.35
C ILE A 36 -4.52 12.45 -4.32
N PHE A 37 -5.83 12.67 -4.25
CA PHE A 37 -6.65 12.04 -3.22
C PHE A 37 -8.05 11.67 -3.68
N ALA A 38 -8.63 10.72 -2.95
CA ALA A 38 -10.02 10.31 -3.04
C ALA A 38 -10.56 10.07 -1.62
N GLY A 39 -11.66 10.73 -1.29
CA GLY A 39 -12.37 10.61 -0.03
C GLY A 39 -13.87 10.56 -0.24
N LYS A 40 -14.64 10.65 0.83
CA LYS A 40 -16.11 10.71 0.74
C LYS A 40 -16.54 12.04 0.14
N GLU A 41 -17.58 12.05 -0.69
CA GLU A 41 -18.12 13.30 -1.26
C GLU A 41 -18.66 14.25 -0.19
N SER A 42 -19.30 13.72 0.87
CA SER A 42 -19.88 14.53 1.94
C SER A 42 -19.94 13.78 3.28
N GLY A 43 -20.29 14.50 4.34
CA GLY A 43 -20.44 13.97 5.69
C GLY A 43 -19.15 14.01 6.51
N ARG A 44 -19.01 13.10 7.48
CA ARG A 44 -17.85 13.07 8.37
C ARG A 44 -16.60 12.67 7.59
N LYS A 45 -15.56 13.48 7.72
CA LYS A 45 -14.19 13.19 7.28
C LYS A 45 -13.67 11.93 7.97
N ARG A 46 -13.78 10.80 7.29
CA ARG A 46 -13.31 9.48 7.70
C ARG A 46 -12.90 8.72 6.44
N ARG A 47 -11.99 7.76 6.57
CA ARG A 47 -11.40 7.02 5.44
C ARG A 47 -10.67 7.97 4.49
N GLY A 48 -10.46 7.55 3.25
CA GLY A 48 -9.77 8.32 2.22
C GLY A 48 -8.42 7.70 1.89
N VAL A 49 -8.10 7.72 0.61
CA VAL A 49 -6.82 7.28 0.07
C VAL A 49 -6.16 8.41 -0.70
N GLY A 50 -4.84 8.34 -0.81
CA GLY A 50 -4.07 9.35 -1.52
C GLY A 50 -2.75 8.82 -2.05
N PHE A 51 -2.12 9.64 -2.89
CA PHE A 51 -0.71 9.56 -3.20
C PHE A 51 -0.05 10.92 -2.97
N ILE A 52 1.14 10.90 -2.39
CA ILE A 52 2.07 12.02 -2.39
C ILE A 52 3.22 11.65 -3.33
N ILE A 53 3.44 12.45 -4.36
CA ILE A 53 4.43 12.21 -5.40
C ILE A 53 5.47 13.31 -5.33
N LYS A 54 6.73 12.92 -5.18
CA LYS A 54 7.87 13.84 -5.07
C LYS A 54 7.91 14.77 -6.29
N LYS A 55 8.17 16.06 -6.08
CA LYS A 55 8.21 17.10 -7.13
C LYS A 55 8.94 16.66 -8.41
N ALA A 56 10.12 16.05 -8.25
CA ALA A 56 10.95 15.59 -9.38
C ALA A 56 10.32 14.42 -10.18
N THR A 57 9.40 13.68 -9.56
CA THR A 57 8.68 12.53 -10.12
C THR A 57 7.34 12.94 -10.74
N THR A 58 6.78 14.11 -10.41
CA THR A 58 5.49 14.58 -10.94
C THR A 58 5.43 14.58 -12.47
N LYS A 59 6.54 14.92 -13.15
CA LYS A 59 6.61 14.90 -14.62
C LYS A 59 6.46 13.52 -15.25
N CYS A 60 6.64 12.45 -14.46
CA CYS A 60 6.45 11.08 -14.90
C CYS A 60 4.99 10.64 -14.77
N VAL A 61 4.09 11.42 -14.15
CA VAL A 61 2.68 11.03 -13.99
C VAL A 61 1.98 11.02 -15.34
N LEU A 62 1.58 9.83 -15.79
CA LEU A 62 0.81 9.63 -17.02
C LEU A 62 -0.69 9.81 -16.78
N GLY A 63 -1.15 9.56 -15.57
CA GLY A 63 -2.55 9.71 -15.18
C GLY A 63 -2.83 9.12 -13.80
N TYR A 64 -4.02 9.40 -13.28
CA TYR A 64 -4.51 8.84 -12.03
C TYR A 64 -6.01 8.58 -12.14
N ARG A 65 -6.53 7.62 -11.36
CA ARG A 65 -7.95 7.30 -11.32
C ARG A 65 -8.39 7.06 -9.87
N PRO A 66 -9.13 7.99 -9.26
CA PRO A 66 -9.85 7.73 -8.01
C PRO A 66 -11.05 6.80 -8.31
N MET A 67 -11.24 5.76 -7.52
CA MET A 67 -12.41 4.87 -7.66
C MET A 67 -13.43 5.18 -6.57
N ASN A 68 -12.97 5.29 -5.32
CA ASN A 68 -13.75 5.69 -4.15
C ASN A 68 -12.79 6.09 -3.01
N GLU A 69 -13.30 6.25 -1.78
CA GLU A 69 -12.50 6.62 -0.61
C GLU A 69 -11.55 5.51 -0.10
N ARG A 70 -11.55 4.33 -0.75
CA ARG A 70 -10.76 3.15 -0.38
C ARG A 70 -9.79 2.71 -1.45
N ILE A 71 -9.98 3.10 -2.72
CA ILE A 71 -9.18 2.60 -3.84
C ILE A 71 -8.87 3.75 -4.80
N MET A 72 -7.59 3.90 -5.14
CA MET A 72 -7.17 4.80 -6.20
C MET A 72 -5.93 4.29 -6.91
N THR A 73 -5.69 4.80 -8.13
CA THR A 73 -4.53 4.42 -8.93
C THR A 73 -3.76 5.64 -9.42
N VAL A 74 -2.45 5.47 -9.56
CA VAL A 74 -1.55 6.38 -10.27
C VAL A 74 -0.72 5.57 -11.24
N ARG A 75 -0.57 6.07 -12.46
CA ARG A 75 0.30 5.49 -13.48
C ARG A 75 1.45 6.43 -13.77
N LEU A 76 2.66 5.89 -13.75
CA LEU A 76 3.91 6.61 -13.94
C LEU A 76 4.64 6.08 -15.16
N GLN A 77 5.24 6.98 -15.92
CA GLN A 77 6.22 6.67 -16.93
C GLN A 77 7.48 6.15 -16.24
N GLY A 78 7.93 4.97 -16.66
CA GLY A 78 9.14 4.34 -16.18
C GLY A 78 9.93 3.75 -17.33
N HIS A 79 11.17 3.34 -17.04
CA HIS A 79 12.02 2.62 -17.98
C HIS A 79 12.53 1.36 -17.27
N PRO A 80 12.46 0.16 -17.90
CA PRO A 80 12.03 -0.09 -19.28
C PRO A 80 10.51 -0.14 -19.50
N MET A 81 9.69 -0.03 -18.45
CA MET A 81 8.22 -0.07 -18.55
C MET A 81 7.56 0.91 -17.60
N ASN A 82 6.29 1.24 -17.89
CA ASN A 82 5.47 2.05 -17.01
C ASN A 82 5.16 1.33 -15.70
N ILE A 83 4.92 2.11 -14.65
CA ILE A 83 4.58 1.61 -13.32
C ILE A 83 3.14 1.99 -13.05
N SER A 84 2.33 1.00 -12.68
CA SER A 84 0.97 1.24 -12.21
C SER A 84 0.92 0.94 -10.73
N THR A 85 0.45 1.91 -9.95
CA THR A 85 0.37 1.82 -8.51
C THR A 85 -1.07 1.91 -8.08
N ILE A 86 -1.53 0.94 -7.30
CA ILE A 86 -2.86 0.92 -6.69
C ILE A 86 -2.66 1.13 -5.19
N GLN A 87 -3.34 2.14 -4.64
CA GLN A 87 -3.44 2.37 -3.20
C GLN A 87 -4.79 1.86 -2.73
N VAL A 88 -4.79 1.11 -1.63
CA VAL A 88 -6.03 0.61 -1.02
C VAL A 88 -6.13 0.90 0.48
N TYR A 89 -7.37 0.91 0.96
CA TYR A 89 -7.71 0.88 2.38
C TYR A 89 -8.91 -0.04 2.61
N ALA A 90 -8.63 -1.27 3.03
CA ALA A 90 -9.64 -2.31 3.21
C ALA A 90 -10.62 -1.97 4.36
N PRO A 91 -11.86 -2.45 4.31
CA PRO A 91 -12.80 -2.31 5.42
C PRO A 91 -12.25 -2.90 6.73
N THR A 92 -12.64 -2.28 7.85
CA THR A 92 -12.25 -2.67 9.20
C THR A 92 -12.91 -3.99 9.62
N ALA A 93 -12.48 -4.54 10.75
CA ALA A 93 -12.94 -5.85 11.25
C ALA A 93 -14.46 -5.93 11.49
N ASP A 94 -15.09 -4.81 11.81
CA ASP A 94 -16.53 -4.62 12.08
C ASP A 94 -17.36 -4.35 10.82
N ALA A 95 -16.74 -4.25 9.64
CA ALA A 95 -17.46 -4.06 8.40
C ALA A 95 -18.30 -5.30 8.03
N PRO A 96 -19.51 -5.12 7.45
CA PRO A 96 -20.32 -6.23 6.94
C PRO A 96 -19.57 -7.04 5.87
N GLU A 97 -19.87 -8.33 5.79
CA GLU A 97 -19.25 -9.25 4.82
C GLU A 97 -19.46 -8.81 3.36
N GLU A 98 -20.60 -8.18 3.07
CA GLU A 98 -20.92 -7.56 1.79
C GLU A 98 -19.94 -6.44 1.44
N GLU A 99 -19.64 -5.52 2.37
CA GLU A 99 -18.66 -4.43 2.15
C GLU A 99 -17.25 -4.99 1.87
N ILE A 100 -16.90 -6.11 2.50
CA ILE A 100 -15.60 -6.77 2.26
C ILE A 100 -15.60 -7.40 0.87
N THR A 101 -16.66 -8.11 0.48
CA THR A 101 -16.79 -8.73 -0.84
C THR A 101 -16.71 -7.69 -1.95
N ASP A 102 -17.53 -6.64 -1.87
CA ASP A 102 -17.55 -5.51 -2.81
C ASP A 102 -16.16 -4.86 -2.94
N PHE A 103 -15.43 -4.72 -1.83
CA PHE A 103 -14.09 -4.19 -1.85
C PHE A 103 -13.14 -5.07 -2.67
N TYR A 104 -13.13 -6.39 -2.46
CA TYR A 104 -12.25 -7.30 -3.20
C TYR A 104 -12.62 -7.37 -4.69
N GLU A 105 -13.92 -7.37 -5.03
CA GLU A 105 -14.39 -7.32 -6.42
C GLU A 105 -13.93 -6.03 -7.12
N MET A 106 -14.09 -4.88 -6.46
CA MET A 106 -13.65 -3.61 -7.02
C MET A 106 -12.12 -3.55 -7.19
N VAL A 107 -11.35 -4.07 -6.22
CA VAL A 107 -9.89 -4.16 -6.39
C VAL A 107 -9.55 -5.09 -7.56
N GLN A 108 -10.26 -6.20 -7.74
CA GLN A 108 -10.07 -7.12 -8.86
C GLN A 108 -10.31 -6.43 -10.20
N ASP A 109 -11.38 -5.65 -10.34
CA ASP A 109 -11.68 -4.87 -11.54
C ASP A 109 -10.58 -3.86 -11.86
N VAL A 110 -10.07 -3.17 -10.82
CA VAL A 110 -8.95 -2.25 -10.99
C VAL A 110 -7.71 -3.01 -11.47
N VAL A 111 -7.37 -4.14 -10.86
CA VAL A 111 -6.23 -4.98 -11.28
C VAL A 111 -6.39 -5.45 -12.73
N ASN A 112 -7.59 -5.85 -13.14
CA ASN A 112 -7.90 -6.28 -14.50
C ASN A 112 -7.77 -5.13 -15.51
N SER A 113 -8.05 -3.90 -15.10
CA SER A 113 -7.91 -2.70 -15.95
C SER A 113 -6.46 -2.24 -16.15
N ILE A 114 -5.52 -2.68 -15.30
CA ILE A 114 -4.11 -2.28 -15.41
C ILE A 114 -3.48 -2.91 -16.66
N PRO A 115 -2.78 -2.13 -17.51
CA PRO A 115 -2.09 -2.69 -18.67
C PRO A 115 -1.13 -3.81 -18.30
N ARG A 116 -1.26 -4.97 -18.94
CA ARG A 116 -0.45 -6.17 -18.64
C ARG A 116 1.06 -5.98 -18.74
N LYS A 117 1.55 -4.96 -19.45
CA LYS A 117 2.97 -4.64 -19.59
C LYS A 117 3.52 -3.77 -18.45
N ASP A 118 2.64 -3.17 -17.65
CA ASP A 118 3.07 -2.31 -16.56
C ASP A 118 3.65 -3.13 -15.40
N PHE A 119 4.58 -2.52 -14.67
CA PHE A 119 5.03 -2.98 -13.37
C PHE A 119 3.96 -2.59 -12.33
N LEU A 120 3.11 -3.55 -11.97
CA LEU A 120 2.03 -3.35 -11.01
C LEU A 120 2.56 -3.45 -9.57
N ILE A 121 2.32 -2.40 -8.79
CA ILE A 121 2.51 -2.35 -7.34
C ILE A 121 1.15 -2.09 -6.69
N ILE A 122 0.75 -2.90 -5.72
CA ILE A 122 -0.45 -2.67 -4.91
C ILE A 122 -0.01 -2.45 -3.47
N LEU A 123 -0.18 -1.24 -2.98
CA LEU A 123 0.04 -0.88 -1.58
C LEU A 123 -1.28 -0.58 -0.90
N GLY A 124 -1.26 -0.66 0.42
CA GLY A 124 -2.35 -0.20 1.26
C GLY A 124 -2.43 -0.98 2.56
N ASP A 125 -3.36 -0.53 3.40
CA ASP A 125 -3.80 -1.25 4.58
C ASP A 125 -4.88 -2.25 4.17
N TRP A 126 -4.65 -3.52 4.47
CA TRP A 126 -5.56 -4.62 4.15
C TRP A 126 -6.40 -5.08 5.33
N ASN A 127 -6.17 -4.53 6.53
CA ASN A 127 -6.79 -5.00 7.76
C ASN A 127 -6.69 -6.53 7.93
N ALA A 128 -5.61 -7.13 7.40
CA ALA A 128 -5.40 -8.57 7.29
C ALA A 128 -4.05 -8.95 7.89
N LYS A 129 -3.98 -10.07 8.60
CA LYS A 129 -2.73 -10.59 9.16
C LYS A 129 -2.34 -11.84 8.40
N ILE A 130 -1.18 -11.83 7.75
CA ILE A 130 -0.65 -13.00 7.04
C ILE A 130 0.11 -13.94 8.00
N GLY A 131 0.79 -13.37 8.99
CA GLY A 131 1.52 -14.12 10.00
C GLY A 131 2.84 -14.72 9.54
N LYS A 132 3.53 -15.38 10.46
CA LYS A 132 4.71 -16.22 10.14
C LYS A 132 4.25 -17.50 9.46
N THR A 133 4.97 -17.92 8.43
CA THR A 133 4.73 -19.20 7.75
C THR A 133 5.98 -20.09 7.84
N ARG A 134 5.80 -21.42 7.77
CA ARG A 134 6.90 -22.41 7.86
C ARG A 134 7.03 -23.27 6.60
N GLY A 135 6.27 -22.95 5.55
CA GLY A 135 6.17 -23.73 4.31
C GLY A 135 6.75 -22.98 3.10
N LYS A 136 7.01 -23.71 2.02
CA LYS A 136 7.37 -23.09 0.73
C LYS A 136 6.10 -22.63 0.02
N PHE A 137 5.55 -21.51 0.46
CA PHE A 137 4.45 -20.86 -0.26
C PHE A 137 4.98 -20.11 -1.48
N GLU A 138 4.22 -20.13 -2.56
CA GLU A 138 4.64 -19.53 -3.83
C GLU A 138 4.55 -17.99 -3.82
N TYR A 139 3.59 -17.45 -3.06
CA TYR A 139 3.23 -16.03 -3.04
C TYR A 139 3.54 -15.33 -1.70
N ILE A 140 3.76 -16.11 -0.65
CA ILE A 140 3.97 -15.63 0.72
C ILE A 140 5.34 -16.10 1.21
N GLY A 141 6.09 -15.20 1.82
CA GLY A 141 7.36 -15.54 2.46
C GLY A 141 7.19 -15.96 3.93
N ASN A 142 8.30 -16.38 4.54
CA ASN A 142 8.30 -16.96 5.89
C ASN A 142 8.37 -15.91 7.02
N TYR A 143 8.62 -14.65 6.69
CA TYR A 143 9.03 -13.61 7.64
C TYR A 143 7.92 -12.61 7.98
N GLY A 144 6.65 -12.95 7.75
CA GLY A 144 5.52 -12.14 8.24
C GLY A 144 5.47 -12.07 9.78
N LEU A 145 4.59 -11.22 10.32
CA LEU A 145 4.45 -11.03 11.77
C LEU A 145 3.09 -11.53 12.29
N GLY A 146 3.13 -12.25 13.42
CA GLY A 146 1.94 -12.70 14.14
C GLY A 146 1.35 -14.00 13.60
N ILE A 147 0.06 -14.20 13.87
CA ILE A 147 -0.73 -15.36 13.44
C ILE A 147 -1.73 -14.87 12.40
N ARG A 148 -1.95 -15.71 11.39
CA ARG A 148 -2.91 -15.43 10.33
C ARG A 148 -4.33 -15.32 10.87
N ASN A 149 -5.11 -14.39 10.33
CA ASN A 149 -6.55 -14.32 10.55
C ASN A 149 -7.32 -14.63 9.25
N GLU A 150 -8.64 -14.80 9.35
CA GLU A 150 -9.52 -15.08 8.20
C GLU A 150 -9.36 -14.08 7.05
N ARG A 151 -9.17 -12.79 7.37
CA ARG A 151 -8.87 -11.75 6.36
C ARG A 151 -7.51 -11.97 5.68
N GLY A 152 -6.56 -12.55 6.39
CA GLY A 152 -5.28 -13.01 5.86
C GLY A 152 -5.44 -14.16 4.89
N ASP A 153 -6.36 -15.10 5.14
CA ASP A 153 -6.69 -16.18 4.20
C ASP A 153 -7.29 -15.59 2.92
N ARG A 154 -8.25 -14.66 3.03
CA ARG A 154 -8.82 -13.97 1.86
C ARG A 154 -7.79 -13.16 1.07
N LEU A 155 -6.89 -12.47 1.76
CA LEU A 155 -5.78 -11.75 1.11
C LEU A 155 -4.83 -12.73 0.40
N GLU A 156 -4.56 -13.89 0.97
CA GLU A 156 -3.79 -14.94 0.31
C GLU A 156 -4.49 -15.43 -0.96
N GLU A 157 -5.78 -15.78 -0.89
CA GLU A 157 -6.57 -16.22 -2.04
C GLU A 157 -6.54 -15.20 -3.17
N PHE A 158 -6.76 -13.92 -2.85
CA PHE A 158 -6.65 -12.82 -3.81
C PHE A 158 -5.25 -12.74 -4.44
N CYS A 159 -4.19 -12.92 -3.63
CA CYS A 159 -2.81 -12.88 -4.12
C CYS A 159 -2.50 -14.08 -5.03
N VAL A 160 -2.96 -15.28 -4.67
CA VAL A 160 -2.82 -16.50 -5.48
C VAL A 160 -3.50 -16.31 -6.83
N ALA A 161 -4.77 -15.91 -6.83
CA ALA A 161 -5.57 -15.70 -8.04
C ALA A 161 -4.94 -14.68 -9.01
N ASN A 162 -4.26 -13.66 -8.46
CA ASN A 162 -3.64 -12.60 -9.24
C ASN A 162 -2.13 -12.78 -9.44
N SER A 163 -1.55 -13.90 -9.02
CA SER A 163 -0.11 -14.12 -9.02
C SER A 163 0.68 -12.96 -8.37
N LEU A 164 0.24 -12.46 -7.23
CA LEU A 164 0.87 -11.36 -6.47
C LEU A 164 1.65 -11.93 -5.30
N ILE A 165 2.87 -11.43 -5.09
CA ILE A 165 3.65 -11.75 -3.89
C ILE A 165 3.43 -10.71 -2.80
N ILE A 166 3.44 -11.12 -1.53
CA ILE A 166 3.34 -10.21 -0.37
C ILE A 166 4.74 -9.78 0.10
N GLY A 167 5.24 -8.65 -0.39
CA GLY A 167 6.65 -8.24 -0.31
C GLY A 167 7.26 -8.28 1.09
N ASN A 168 6.62 -7.67 2.08
CA ASN A 168 7.08 -7.59 3.48
C ASN A 168 6.99 -8.91 4.27
N THR A 169 6.68 -10.05 3.61
CA THR A 169 6.81 -11.39 4.20
C THR A 169 8.06 -12.13 3.72
N TRP A 170 8.77 -11.61 2.72
CA TRP A 170 9.90 -12.29 2.06
C TRP A 170 11.28 -11.91 2.59
N PHE A 171 11.37 -10.87 3.41
CA PHE A 171 12.63 -10.36 3.94
C PHE A 171 12.72 -10.59 5.44
N GLU A 172 13.81 -11.20 5.89
CA GLU A 172 14.05 -11.41 7.32
C GLU A 172 14.45 -10.10 7.98
N HIS A 173 13.62 -9.63 8.91
CA HIS A 173 13.88 -8.43 9.68
C HIS A 173 13.56 -8.64 11.16
N HIS A 174 14.22 -7.82 11.99
CA HIS A 174 13.84 -7.70 13.40
C HIS A 174 12.36 -7.31 13.52
N PRO A 175 11.56 -7.88 14.46
CA PRO A 175 10.13 -7.61 14.59
C PRO A 175 9.74 -6.14 14.62
N ARG A 176 10.58 -5.28 15.22
CA ARG A 176 10.41 -3.82 15.23
C ARG A 176 10.25 -3.20 13.83
N ARG A 177 10.76 -3.82 12.76
CA ARG A 177 10.69 -3.36 11.36
C ARG A 177 9.64 -4.12 10.52
N LEU A 178 8.82 -4.95 11.15
CA LEU A 178 7.79 -5.77 10.48
C LEU A 178 6.37 -5.28 10.76
N TRP A 179 6.09 -4.85 12.00
CA TRP A 179 4.77 -4.30 12.34
C TRP A 179 4.57 -2.95 11.65
N THR A 180 3.34 -2.73 11.22
CA THR A 180 2.90 -1.56 10.47
C THR A 180 1.84 -0.76 11.22
N TRP A 181 1.20 -1.35 12.23
CA TRP A 181 0.21 -0.68 13.08
C TRP A 181 0.40 -1.03 14.57
N MET A 182 0.15 -0.05 15.44
CA MET A 182 0.19 -0.17 16.90
C MET A 182 -1.14 0.23 17.51
N SER A 183 -1.66 -0.57 18.44
CA SER A 183 -2.89 -0.20 19.15
C SER A 183 -2.66 0.91 20.18
N LEU A 184 -3.74 1.60 20.54
CA LEU A 184 -3.71 2.62 21.60
C LEU A 184 -3.07 2.07 22.89
N GLY A 185 -2.06 2.80 23.38
CA GLY A 185 -1.30 2.41 24.56
C GLY A 185 -0.34 1.23 24.34
N ASP A 186 0.05 0.94 23.09
CA ASP A 186 1.04 -0.08 22.71
C ASP A 186 0.71 -1.49 23.21
N ARG A 187 -0.58 -1.83 23.27
CA ARG A 187 -1.03 -3.15 23.75
C ARG A 187 -0.82 -4.26 22.73
N ALA A 188 -0.78 -3.91 21.44
CA ALA A 188 -0.63 -4.84 20.33
C ALA A 188 0.06 -4.14 19.17
N ARG A 189 0.86 -4.92 18.42
CA ARG A 189 1.49 -4.48 17.18
C ARG A 189 1.19 -5.51 16.10
N ASN A 190 0.63 -5.05 14.98
CA ASN A 190 0.22 -5.91 13.88
C ASN A 190 0.91 -5.52 12.58
N GLN A 191 1.01 -6.47 11.67
CA GLN A 191 1.36 -6.22 10.27
C GLN A 191 0.06 -6.35 9.47
N ILE A 192 -0.44 -5.22 8.97
CA ILE A 192 -1.70 -5.11 8.22
C ILE A 192 -1.55 -4.32 6.92
N ASP A 193 -0.45 -3.59 6.80
CA ASP A 193 -0.06 -2.86 5.61
C ASP A 193 0.88 -3.73 4.76
N TYR A 194 0.61 -3.78 3.44
CA TYR A 194 1.38 -4.64 2.54
C TYR A 194 1.69 -3.98 1.22
N ILE A 195 2.92 -4.22 0.76
CA ILE A 195 3.35 -3.91 -0.60
C ILE A 195 3.38 -5.21 -1.39
N ARG A 196 2.59 -5.28 -2.47
CA ARG A 196 2.50 -6.45 -3.35
C ARG A 196 2.88 -6.10 -4.77
N VAL A 197 3.50 -7.07 -5.45
CA VAL A 197 3.84 -6.99 -6.88
C VAL A 197 3.56 -8.32 -7.55
N LYS A 198 3.40 -8.33 -8.88
CA LYS A 198 3.28 -9.59 -9.63
C LYS A 198 4.51 -10.47 -9.41
N LYS A 199 4.32 -11.78 -9.24
CA LYS A 199 5.37 -12.79 -8.98
C LYS A 199 6.51 -12.73 -10.00
N ARG A 200 6.20 -12.51 -11.28
CA ARG A 200 7.21 -12.35 -12.34
C ARG A 200 8.21 -11.21 -12.09
N TRP A 201 7.83 -10.24 -11.25
CA TRP A 201 8.67 -9.10 -10.87
C TRP A 201 9.17 -9.18 -9.42
N ARG A 202 9.10 -10.35 -8.80
CA ARG A 202 9.56 -10.57 -7.43
C ARG A 202 10.99 -10.08 -7.20
N THR A 203 11.89 -10.36 -8.14
CA THR A 203 13.30 -9.98 -8.07
C THR A 203 13.53 -8.48 -8.15
N SER A 204 12.53 -7.71 -8.61
CA SER A 204 12.57 -6.25 -8.59
C SER A 204 12.42 -5.69 -7.17
N LEU A 205 11.82 -6.43 -6.23
CA LEU A 205 11.78 -6.05 -4.81
C LEU A 205 13.14 -6.35 -4.17
N GLN A 206 13.86 -5.31 -3.77
CA GLN A 206 15.17 -5.46 -3.13
C GLN A 206 15.06 -5.55 -1.60
N ASN A 207 14.08 -4.85 -1.01
CA ASN A 207 13.84 -4.84 0.42
C ASN A 207 12.45 -4.28 0.71
N VAL A 208 11.75 -4.79 1.73
CA VAL A 208 10.45 -4.24 2.18
C VAL A 208 10.38 -4.27 3.71
N LYS A 209 10.32 -3.11 4.35
CA LYS A 209 10.37 -2.98 5.81
C LYS A 209 9.74 -1.69 6.31
N THR A 210 9.34 -1.66 7.58
CA THR A 210 8.92 -0.40 8.21
C THR A 210 10.09 0.45 8.69
N ARG A 211 9.83 1.73 8.93
CA ARG A 211 10.76 2.72 9.48
C ARG A 211 10.31 3.21 10.86
N PRO A 212 10.63 2.47 11.96
CA PRO A 212 10.18 2.79 13.33
C PRO A 212 10.59 4.15 13.90
N GLY A 213 11.51 4.86 13.24
CA GLY A 213 11.96 6.20 13.65
C GLY A 213 11.46 7.31 12.73
N ALA A 214 10.65 6.98 11.72
CA ALA A 214 10.01 7.98 10.88
C ALA A 214 8.85 8.60 11.66
N ASP A 215 8.85 9.92 11.80
CA ASP A 215 7.77 10.63 12.46
C ASP A 215 6.66 10.92 11.44
N CYS A 216 5.61 10.09 11.46
CA CYS A 216 4.44 10.23 10.59
C CYS A 216 3.20 10.75 11.34
N GLY A 217 3.27 10.96 12.67
CA GLY A 217 2.11 11.39 13.47
C GLY A 217 0.93 10.42 13.44
N SER A 218 1.19 9.13 13.23
CA SER A 218 0.19 8.07 13.07
C SER A 218 0.52 6.87 13.97
N ASP A 219 -0.49 6.09 14.30
CA ASP A 219 -0.37 4.76 14.89
C ASP A 219 0.14 3.71 13.87
N HIS A 220 0.19 4.07 12.57
CA HIS A 220 0.86 3.33 11.53
C HIS A 220 2.34 3.72 11.37
N GLN A 221 3.14 2.77 10.88
CA GLN A 221 4.54 2.95 10.55
C GLN A 221 4.74 3.02 9.05
N LEU A 222 5.57 3.96 8.60
CA LEU A 222 5.97 4.10 7.22
C LEU A 222 6.60 2.79 6.70
N LEU A 223 5.91 2.13 5.76
CA LEU A 223 6.33 0.89 5.12
C LEU A 223 7.00 1.24 3.80
N VAL A 224 8.31 0.96 3.70
CA VAL A 224 9.10 1.33 2.53
C VAL A 224 9.51 0.11 1.72
N THR A 225 9.58 0.29 0.40
CA THR A 225 10.22 -0.67 -0.50
C THR A 225 11.21 0.02 -1.43
N GLN A 226 12.32 -0.68 -1.66
CA GLN A 226 13.19 -0.37 -2.79
C GLN A 226 12.85 -1.31 -3.94
N THR A 227 12.35 -0.75 -5.04
CA THR A 227 12.16 -1.51 -6.28
C THR A 227 13.06 -0.99 -7.38
N SER A 228 13.51 -1.87 -8.28
CA SER A 228 14.02 -1.44 -9.58
C SER A 228 12.84 -1.39 -10.55
N PRO A 229 12.42 -0.22 -11.07
CA PRO A 229 13.17 1.06 -11.15
C PRO A 229 12.73 2.19 -10.17
N LEU A 230 11.84 1.95 -9.19
CA LEU A 230 11.26 3.02 -8.35
C LEU A 230 11.28 2.72 -6.83
N PHE A 231 11.56 3.72 -6.01
CA PHE A 231 11.40 3.64 -4.56
C PHE A 231 10.00 4.14 -4.16
N VAL A 232 9.21 3.29 -3.51
CA VAL A 232 7.83 3.61 -3.10
C VAL A 232 7.61 3.27 -1.62
N ALA A 233 6.64 3.92 -1.01
CA ALA A 233 6.26 3.66 0.37
C ALA A 233 4.75 3.79 0.57
N LEU A 234 4.29 3.36 1.74
CA LEU A 234 2.93 3.46 2.26
C LEU A 234 3.00 3.99 3.70
#